data_AF-A0A7L1Z4L9-F1
#
_entry.id   AF-A0A7L1Z4L9-F1
#
_cell.length_a   1.000
_cell.length_b   1.000
_cell.length_c   1.000
_cell.angle_alpha   90.00
_cell.angle_beta   90.00
_cell.angle_gamma   90.00
#
_symmetry.space_group_name_H-M   'P 1'
#
loop_
_entity.id
_entity.type
_entity.pdbx_description
1 polymer ?
#
loop_
_entity_poly.entity_id
_entity_poly.type
_entity_poly.pdbx_seq_one_letter_code
_entity_poly.pdbx_strand_id
1 'polypeptide(L)'
;GCVLVVSVVEQLAQWHNSTVKAAMERLCNYIPGEYQVMCTNIARKMNADVVCHSLKLCKQDPGQPLCHLYPPPKVHHFWELMHPSSFIFPPLQKSFMGFSSMCAFPVLANLCEKIKYVLRNKLPFEDFDGDKFSTFPTLRGYHWRGRDCDDKNTTVYPGRRSDNWDEKSDSNCNGIWGVDPKDGTPYEEKFCKGADSRGVVLLGDSAGAHFHIPPEWMTVTQMSAKSFANLPMAFSDELDWPQFSEITGFLNSTIGGWTDSLYLRLRKRNRCNHRDLQNISQNVYFHINIVAYLSSSLARNQLLDNPAIVIYATIGNDVCNGNRDTLAHMTTPKEMLSNVVQALRYLDTRLPNGSHVILTGLVDGRFLWDNLHDRYHPLGQLNRDVTYSQIYSFLDCLQVSPCSGWLTPNETLRNLTSERALQLSNVLKEIARSEKFANFDMFYMDFPLRQTAEEWRKMGGEPWQLIEPVDGFHPSQIAAALGTSITWQKVLHEWPQVLGKENPFNEQIEAIFKDQGGH
;
A
#
# COMPACT_ATOMS: atom_id res chain seq x y z
N GLY A 1 2.05 4.40 18.25
CA GLY A 1 0.86 5.00 18.88
C GLY A 1 1.24 6.08 19.87
N CYS A 2 1.18 5.81 21.18
CA CYS A 2 1.40 6.80 22.24
C CYS A 2 2.71 7.61 22.08
N VAL A 3 3.85 6.93 21.88
CA VAL A 3 5.16 7.60 21.79
C VAL A 3 5.20 8.63 20.66
N LEU A 4 4.60 8.32 19.50
CA LEU A 4 4.50 9.24 18.37
C LEU A 4 3.71 10.50 18.75
N VAL A 5 2.52 10.35 19.33
CA VAL A 5 1.65 11.49 19.70
C VAL A 5 2.34 12.38 20.73
N VAL A 6 2.93 11.79 21.77
CA VAL A 6 3.63 12.56 22.80
C VAL A 6 4.83 13.31 22.21
N SER A 7 5.61 12.65 21.34
CA SER A 7 6.75 13.28 20.65
C SER A 7 6.32 14.48 19.81
N VAL A 8 5.25 14.35 19.02
CA VAL A 8 4.71 15.45 18.19
C VAL A 8 4.25 16.62 19.06
N VAL A 9 3.56 16.35 20.16
CA VAL A 9 3.08 17.40 21.08
C VAL A 9 4.24 18.13 21.75
N GLU A 10 5.26 17.41 22.22
CA GLU A 10 6.46 18.03 22.81
C GLU A 10 7.21 18.89 21.79
N GLN A 11 7.37 18.41 20.56
CA GLN A 11 8.01 19.15 19.48
C GLN A 11 7.19 20.37 19.05
N LEU A 12 5.86 20.29 19.01
CA LEU A 12 4.99 21.45 18.75
C LEU A 12 5.12 22.50 19.85
N ALA A 13 5.19 22.06 21.11
CA ALA A 13 5.41 22.97 22.24
C ALA A 13 6.75 23.69 22.13
N GLN A 14 7.81 22.96 21.76
CA GLN A 14 9.14 23.51 21.50
C GLN A 14 9.13 24.49 20.32
N TRP A 15 8.59 24.08 19.18
CA TRP A 15 8.58 24.87 17.94
C TRP A 15 7.84 26.20 18.09
N HIS A 16 6.68 26.19 18.76
CA HIS A 16 5.88 27.39 18.97
C HIS A 16 6.21 28.14 20.27
N ASN A 17 7.25 27.73 21.01
CA ASN A 17 7.59 28.27 22.34
C ASN A 17 6.36 28.40 23.24
N SER A 18 5.60 27.32 23.36
CA SER A 18 4.29 27.29 24.01
C SER A 18 4.22 26.22 25.09
N THR A 19 3.16 26.24 25.90
CA THR A 19 2.93 25.17 26.88
C THR A 19 2.49 23.88 26.18
N VAL A 20 2.74 22.73 26.80
CA VAL A 20 2.27 21.42 26.30
C VAL A 20 0.75 21.40 26.08
N LYS A 21 0.00 22.09 26.95
CA LYS A 21 -1.45 22.26 26.80
C LYS A 21 -1.81 23.01 25.51
N ALA A 22 -1.17 24.16 25.26
CA ALA A 22 -1.39 24.95 24.06
C ALA A 22 -0.97 24.19 22.78
N ALA A 23 0.09 23.39 22.86
CA ALA A 23 0.52 22.52 21.76
C ALA A 23 -0.47 21.40 21.46
N MET A 24 -1.04 20.77 22.49
CA MET A 24 -2.11 19.77 22.33
C MET A 24 -3.35 20.42 21.71
N GLU A 25 -3.83 21.55 22.24
CA GLU A 25 -4.97 22.28 21.67
C GLU A 25 -4.73 22.64 20.20
N ARG A 26 -3.51 23.06 19.85
CA ARG A 26 -3.09 23.34 18.48
C ARG A 26 -3.17 22.10 17.59
N LEU A 27 -2.60 20.96 18.02
CA LEU A 27 -2.66 19.71 17.28
C LEU A 27 -4.12 19.29 17.02
N CYS A 28 -4.97 19.42 18.03
CA CYS A 28 -6.39 19.09 17.92
C CYS A 28 -7.13 19.96 16.93
N ASN A 29 -6.79 21.26 16.87
CA ASN A 29 -7.35 22.17 15.90
C ASN A 29 -6.89 21.88 14.45
N TYR A 30 -5.82 21.10 14.27
CA TYR A 30 -5.38 20.65 12.95
C TYR A 30 -6.07 19.38 12.48
N ILE A 31 -6.56 18.55 13.40
CA ILE A 31 -7.24 17.29 13.08
C ILE A 31 -8.69 17.58 12.62
N PRO A 32 -9.17 16.96 11.52
CA PRO A 32 -10.54 17.15 11.06
C PRO A 32 -11.58 16.73 12.12
N GLY A 33 -12.69 17.49 12.19
CA GLY A 33 -13.64 17.49 13.31
C GLY A 33 -14.01 16.12 13.92
N GLU A 34 -14.38 15.15 13.09
CA GLU A 34 -14.79 13.81 13.55
C GLU A 34 -13.65 13.00 14.21
N TYR A 35 -12.39 13.33 13.90
CA TYR A 35 -11.20 12.70 14.47
C TYR A 35 -10.60 13.48 15.64
N GLN A 36 -11.10 14.70 15.94
CA GLN A 36 -10.64 15.47 17.10
C GLN A 36 -10.86 14.74 18.43
N VAL A 37 -11.76 13.76 18.46
CA VAL A 37 -11.97 12.87 19.60
C VAL A 37 -10.73 12.05 19.98
N MET A 38 -9.77 11.89 19.07
CA MET A 38 -8.47 11.25 19.35
C MET A 38 -7.56 12.11 20.23
N CYS A 39 -7.89 13.39 20.43
CA CYS A 39 -7.14 14.27 21.29
C CYS A 39 -7.32 13.95 22.77
N THR A 40 -6.24 13.55 23.42
CA THR A 40 -6.20 13.28 24.85
C THR A 40 -5.29 14.28 25.57
N ASN A 41 -5.61 14.63 26.82
CA ASN A 41 -4.75 15.48 27.64
C ASN A 41 -3.53 14.70 28.15
N ILE A 42 -2.47 14.60 27.35
CA ILE A 42 -1.17 14.06 27.79
C ILE A 42 -0.22 15.25 27.97
N ALA A 43 0.03 15.65 29.23
CA ALA A 43 0.90 16.78 29.54
C ALA A 43 1.96 16.42 30.58
N ARG A 44 3.21 16.15 30.14
CA ARG A 44 4.38 16.00 31.02
C ARG A 44 5.66 16.44 30.28
N LYS A 45 6.68 16.85 31.04
CA LYS A 45 8.04 17.17 30.54
C LYS A 45 8.95 15.97 30.79
N MET A 46 8.83 14.92 29.99
CA MET A 46 9.65 13.70 30.07
C MET A 46 9.66 13.03 28.70
N ASN A 47 10.74 12.33 28.34
CA ASN A 47 10.81 11.59 27.07
C ASN A 47 9.52 10.79 26.82
N ALA A 48 9.04 10.83 25.58
CA ALA A 48 7.74 10.29 25.19
C ALA A 48 7.57 8.79 25.54
N ASP A 49 8.63 7.99 25.40
CA ASP A 49 8.65 6.57 25.77
C ASP A 49 8.42 6.36 27.28
N VAL A 50 9.09 7.14 28.12
CA VAL A 50 8.92 7.11 29.59
C VAL A 50 7.50 7.50 29.99
N VAL A 51 6.93 8.52 29.34
CA VAL A 51 5.53 8.92 29.56
C VAL A 51 4.60 7.75 29.23
N CYS A 52 4.78 7.12 28.08
CA CYS A 52 3.89 6.03 27.63
C CYS A 52 4.00 4.75 28.47
N HIS A 53 5.18 4.42 28.99
CA HIS A 53 5.35 3.37 29.99
C HIS A 53 4.66 3.73 31.31
N SER A 54 4.81 4.96 31.80
CA SER A 54 4.17 5.41 33.05
C SER A 54 2.63 5.40 32.99
N LEU A 55 2.07 5.66 31.79
CA LEU A 55 0.64 5.57 31.50
C LEU A 55 0.15 4.14 31.25
N LYS A 56 1.04 3.13 31.28
CA LYS A 56 0.77 1.72 30.96
C LYS A 56 0.22 1.50 29.56
N LEU A 57 0.57 2.39 28.63
CA LEU A 57 0.21 2.32 27.21
C LEU A 57 1.26 1.53 26.42
N CYS A 58 2.52 1.62 26.85
CA CYS A 58 3.54 0.65 26.52
C CYS A 58 3.49 -0.44 27.60
N LYS A 59 3.18 -1.68 27.20
CA LYS A 59 3.18 -2.83 28.11
C LYS A 59 4.57 -3.47 28.10
N GLN A 60 4.97 -3.94 29.27
CA GLN A 60 6.16 -4.75 29.46
C GLN A 60 5.71 -6.11 29.99
N ASP A 61 5.88 -7.16 29.19
CA ASP A 61 5.63 -8.51 29.68
C ASP A 61 6.75 -8.94 30.63
N PRO A 62 6.47 -9.81 31.61
CA PRO A 62 7.50 -10.35 32.50
C PRO A 62 8.70 -10.91 31.71
N GLY A 63 9.90 -10.43 32.04
CA GLY A 63 11.14 -10.85 31.38
C GLY A 63 11.51 -10.07 30.10
N GLN A 64 10.71 -9.10 29.65
CA GLN A 64 11.08 -8.18 28.56
C GLN A 64 11.80 -6.94 29.09
N PRO A 65 12.81 -6.40 28.38
CA PRO A 65 13.37 -5.09 28.71
C PRO A 65 12.36 -3.96 28.45
N LEU A 66 12.57 -2.80 29.09
CA LEU A 66 11.85 -1.58 28.73
C LEU A 66 12.33 -1.09 27.36
N CYS A 67 11.40 -0.91 26.43
CA CYS A 67 11.71 -0.38 25.11
C CYS A 67 11.83 1.14 25.16
N HIS A 68 12.98 1.64 24.73
CA HIS A 68 13.31 3.07 24.72
C HIS A 68 13.54 3.54 23.28
N LEU A 69 12.94 4.68 22.93
CA LEU A 69 13.20 5.38 21.68
C LEU A 69 14.24 6.48 21.89
N TYR A 70 14.13 7.19 23.01
CA TYR A 70 15.02 8.28 23.36
C TYR A 70 16.05 7.81 24.40
N PRO A 71 17.27 8.38 24.43
CA PRO A 71 18.22 8.07 25.49
C PRO A 71 17.60 8.30 26.87
N PRO A 72 17.67 7.33 27.80
CA PRO A 72 17.09 7.51 29.12
C PRO A 72 17.77 8.69 29.83
N PRO A 73 17.02 9.51 30.59
CA PRO A 73 17.61 10.63 31.32
C PRO A 73 18.68 10.13 32.29
N LYS A 74 19.83 10.82 32.36
CA LYS A 74 21.01 10.45 33.17
C LYS A 74 20.80 10.47 34.70
N VAL A 75 19.55 10.49 35.18
CA VAL A 75 19.25 10.61 36.62
C VAL A 75 19.24 9.22 37.25
N HIS A 76 20.09 9.01 38.25
CA HIS A 76 20.27 7.76 39.01
C HIS A 76 18.97 7.19 39.66
N HIS A 77 17.88 7.97 39.69
CA HIS A 77 16.59 7.65 40.31
C HIS A 77 15.45 7.42 39.29
N PHE A 78 15.75 7.00 38.06
CA PHE A 78 14.76 6.69 37.02
C PHE A 78 13.65 5.72 37.49
N TRP A 79 14.01 4.74 38.32
CA TRP A 79 13.06 3.77 38.90
C TRP A 79 12.10 4.37 39.94
N GLU A 80 12.48 5.45 40.63
CA GLU A 80 11.59 6.13 41.60
C GLU A 80 10.54 7.01 40.90
N LEU A 81 10.84 7.58 39.73
CA LEU A 81 9.87 8.32 38.90
C LEU A 81 8.79 7.40 38.29
N MET A 82 9.07 6.11 38.20
CA MET A 82 8.14 5.07 37.73
C MET A 82 7.21 4.56 38.85
N HIS A 83 7.40 4.98 40.11
CA HIS A 83 6.54 4.57 41.22
C HIS A 83 5.21 5.36 41.24
N PRO A 84 4.06 4.70 41.48
CA PRO A 84 2.74 5.34 41.44
C PRO A 84 2.47 6.34 42.58
N SER A 85 3.29 6.37 43.62
CA SER A 85 2.97 6.99 44.92
C SER A 85 3.06 8.51 44.96
N SER A 86 3.68 9.17 43.96
CA SER A 86 3.71 10.64 43.85
C SER A 86 2.74 11.21 42.82
N PHE A 87 1.94 10.37 42.16
CA PHE A 87 1.08 10.78 41.05
C PHE A 87 -0.35 10.31 41.28
N ILE A 88 -1.21 11.22 41.77
CA ILE A 88 -2.66 10.99 41.80
C ILE A 88 -3.15 11.05 40.35
N PHE A 89 -3.32 9.87 39.74
CA PHE A 89 -4.00 9.74 38.46
C PHE A 89 -5.51 9.76 38.71
N PRO A 90 -6.29 10.67 38.10
CA PRO A 90 -7.67 10.33 37.82
C PRO A 90 -7.65 9.06 36.97
N PRO A 91 -8.57 8.10 37.16
CA PRO A 91 -8.60 6.90 36.34
C PRO A 91 -8.83 7.33 34.90
N LEU A 92 -7.76 7.42 34.10
CA LEU A 92 -7.88 7.43 32.65
C LEU A 92 -8.55 6.11 32.32
N GLN A 93 -9.82 6.18 31.96
CA GLN A 93 -10.64 5.07 31.56
C GLN A 93 -9.83 4.22 30.57
N LYS A 94 -9.68 2.92 30.88
CA LYS A 94 -8.86 1.90 30.20
C LYS A 94 -9.10 1.72 28.69
N SER A 95 -9.81 2.64 28.04
CA SER A 95 -10.47 2.48 26.75
C SER A 95 -9.86 3.30 25.60
N PHE A 96 -8.61 3.80 25.72
CA PHE A 96 -8.22 4.90 24.83
C PHE A 96 -7.13 4.69 23.78
N MET A 97 -6.33 3.60 23.75
CA MET A 97 -5.32 3.50 22.69
C MET A 97 -5.10 2.10 22.09
N GLY A 98 -6.05 1.71 21.25
CA GLY A 98 -5.90 0.81 20.11
C GLY A 98 -6.92 1.22 19.04
N PHE A 99 -6.80 0.75 17.80
CA PHE A 99 -7.87 0.94 16.80
C PHE A 99 -9.22 0.47 17.39
N SER A 100 -9.19 -0.64 18.14
CA SER A 100 -10.30 -1.20 18.93
C SER A 100 -10.88 -0.26 19.99
N SER A 101 -10.10 0.68 20.50
CA SER A 101 -10.48 1.61 21.56
C SER A 101 -11.01 2.93 21.00
N MET A 102 -10.55 3.34 19.80
CA MET A 102 -11.11 4.46 19.05
C MET A 102 -12.53 4.16 18.55
N CYS A 103 -12.80 2.89 18.21
CA CYS A 103 -14.13 2.43 17.83
C CYS A 103 -15.15 2.44 18.99
N ALA A 104 -14.73 2.76 20.22
CA ALA A 104 -15.63 2.97 21.35
C ALA A 104 -16.31 4.35 21.32
N PHE A 105 -15.84 5.28 20.48
CA PHE A 105 -16.47 6.59 20.31
C PHE A 105 -17.66 6.51 19.36
N PRO A 106 -18.87 6.96 19.75
CA PRO A 106 -20.06 6.88 18.90
C PRO A 106 -19.89 7.53 17.53
N VAL A 107 -19.11 8.61 17.45
CA VAL A 107 -18.83 9.35 16.20
C VAL A 107 -17.98 8.53 15.23
N LEU A 108 -16.99 7.78 15.73
CA LEU A 108 -16.08 6.94 14.92
C LEU A 108 -16.58 5.50 14.77
N ALA A 109 -17.58 5.07 15.55
CA ALA A 109 -18.07 3.70 15.54
C ALA A 109 -18.54 3.26 14.16
N ASN A 110 -19.26 4.12 13.42
CA ASN A 110 -19.73 3.79 12.07
C ASN A 110 -18.58 3.58 11.09
N LEU A 111 -17.61 4.51 11.03
CA LEU A 111 -16.42 4.36 10.19
C LEU A 111 -15.59 3.13 10.58
N CYS A 112 -15.45 2.88 11.88
CA CYS A 112 -14.78 1.70 12.40
C CYS A 112 -15.45 0.39 11.94
N GLU A 113 -16.78 0.31 11.98
CA GLU A 113 -17.49 -0.86 11.48
C GLU A 113 -17.30 -1.03 9.97
N LYS A 114 -17.31 0.06 9.19
CA LYS A 114 -16.98 0.03 7.76
C LYS A 114 -15.55 -0.48 7.52
N ILE A 115 -14.57 0.04 8.25
CA ILE A 115 -13.16 -0.39 8.14
C ILE A 115 -13.01 -1.85 8.58
N LYS A 116 -13.67 -2.28 9.66
CA LYS A 116 -13.66 -3.70 10.09
C LYS A 116 -14.29 -4.60 9.03
N TYR A 117 -15.39 -4.18 8.39
CA TYR A 117 -16.00 -4.90 7.29
C TYR A 117 -15.00 -5.06 6.15
N VAL A 118 -14.38 -3.97 5.71
CA VAL A 118 -13.38 -3.96 4.64
C VAL A 118 -12.18 -4.84 4.99
N LEU A 119 -11.64 -4.71 6.20
CA LEU A 119 -10.53 -5.52 6.69
C LEU A 119 -10.88 -7.01 6.79
N ARG A 120 -12.16 -7.37 6.92
CA ARG A 120 -12.60 -8.77 6.98
C ARG A 120 -12.93 -9.36 5.62
N ASN A 121 -13.69 -8.63 4.80
CA ASN A 121 -14.27 -9.14 3.56
C ASN A 121 -13.41 -8.84 2.33
N LYS A 122 -12.59 -7.78 2.40
CA LYS A 122 -11.67 -7.35 1.32
C LYS A 122 -12.39 -6.99 0.02
N LEU A 123 -13.62 -6.51 0.16
CA LEU A 123 -14.51 -6.09 -0.92
C LEU A 123 -14.96 -4.65 -0.63
N PRO A 124 -15.41 -3.91 -1.66
CA PRO A 124 -15.96 -2.59 -1.44
C PRO A 124 -17.07 -2.63 -0.39
N PHE A 125 -17.09 -1.65 0.50
CA PHE A 125 -18.21 -1.50 1.44
C PHE A 125 -19.48 -1.02 0.72
N GLU A 126 -19.32 -0.20 -0.33
CA GLU A 126 -20.42 0.35 -1.13
C GLU A 126 -20.36 -0.30 -2.52
N ASP A 127 -21.18 -1.35 -2.70
CA ASP A 127 -21.30 -2.18 -3.90
C ASP A 127 -22.73 -2.76 -3.87
N PHE A 128 -23.64 -2.13 -4.61
CA PHE A 128 -25.08 -2.38 -4.49
C PHE A 128 -25.54 -3.59 -5.31
N ASP A 129 -24.82 -3.94 -6.36
CA ASP A 129 -25.14 -5.08 -7.20
C ASP A 129 -24.27 -6.32 -6.91
N GLY A 130 -23.13 -6.15 -6.26
CA GLY A 130 -22.26 -7.23 -5.79
C GLY A 130 -21.21 -7.67 -6.81
N ASP A 131 -20.89 -6.84 -7.81
CA ASP A 131 -19.90 -7.15 -8.84
C ASP A 131 -18.44 -6.88 -8.43
N LYS A 132 -18.25 -6.34 -7.21
CA LYS A 132 -16.98 -5.99 -6.56
C LYS A 132 -16.32 -4.69 -7.05
N PHE A 133 -17.00 -3.91 -7.89
CA PHE A 133 -16.62 -2.55 -8.22
C PHE A 133 -17.47 -1.57 -7.39
N SER A 134 -17.16 -0.29 -7.48
CA SER A 134 -17.81 0.71 -6.62
C SER A 134 -17.82 2.08 -7.25
N THR A 135 -18.86 2.85 -6.94
CA THR A 135 -18.93 4.28 -7.25
C THR A 135 -18.22 5.16 -6.22
N PHE A 136 -17.82 4.62 -5.06
CA PHE A 136 -17.12 5.31 -3.97
C PHE A 136 -15.60 5.08 -4.02
N PRO A 137 -14.76 6.07 -3.63
CA PRO A 137 -13.31 5.96 -3.78
C PRO A 137 -12.67 4.95 -2.83
N THR A 138 -12.85 5.17 -1.53
CA THR A 138 -12.11 4.49 -0.47
C THR A 138 -12.83 3.21 -0.04
N LEU A 139 -12.43 2.58 1.07
CA LEU A 139 -13.12 1.38 1.61
C LEU A 139 -13.21 0.25 0.58
N ARG A 140 -12.10 0.00 -0.13
CA ARG A 140 -11.97 -0.96 -1.24
C ARG A 140 -12.75 -0.62 -2.51
N GLY A 141 -13.20 0.62 -2.67
CA GLY A 141 -13.87 1.12 -3.87
C GLY A 141 -12.93 1.49 -5.02
N TYR A 142 -13.23 2.55 -5.78
CA TYR A 142 -12.54 2.84 -7.04
C TYR A 142 -11.08 3.34 -6.92
N HIS A 143 -10.57 3.64 -5.72
CA HIS A 143 -9.12 3.77 -5.53
C HIS A 143 -8.40 2.43 -5.80
N TRP A 144 -9.10 1.32 -5.58
CA TRP A 144 -8.56 -0.03 -5.68
C TRP A 144 -8.86 -0.69 -7.02
N ARG A 145 -9.94 -0.29 -7.70
CA ARG A 145 -10.40 -0.89 -8.96
C ARG A 145 -10.97 0.17 -9.89
N GLY A 146 -11.25 -0.17 -11.13
CA GLY A 146 -12.03 0.72 -12.00
C GLY A 146 -13.33 1.14 -11.33
N ARG A 147 -13.73 2.40 -11.51
CA ARG A 147 -15.02 2.87 -11.02
C ARG A 147 -16.15 2.26 -11.82
N ASP A 148 -17.14 1.77 -11.09
CA ASP A 148 -18.38 1.26 -11.66
C ASP A 148 -19.18 2.39 -12.30
N CYS A 149 -19.68 2.13 -13.51
CA CYS A 149 -20.51 3.05 -14.29
C CYS A 149 -22.02 2.81 -14.10
N ASP A 150 -22.44 1.66 -13.56
CA ASP A 150 -23.84 1.35 -13.20
C ASP A 150 -23.95 0.36 -12.03
N ASP A 151 -23.82 0.89 -10.80
CA ASP A 151 -23.87 0.21 -9.49
C ASP A 151 -25.29 -0.31 -9.12
N LYS A 152 -26.01 -0.82 -10.11
CA LYS A 152 -27.31 -1.46 -10.01
C LYS A 152 -27.39 -2.67 -10.95
N ASN A 153 -26.35 -2.93 -11.73
CA ASN A 153 -26.34 -3.92 -12.78
C ASN A 153 -25.01 -4.69 -12.79
N THR A 154 -25.04 -5.86 -12.15
CA THR A 154 -23.91 -6.81 -12.04
C THR A 154 -23.22 -7.23 -13.34
N THR A 155 -23.79 -6.87 -14.49
CA THR A 155 -23.25 -7.16 -15.82
C THR A 155 -22.62 -5.94 -16.49
N VAL A 156 -22.45 -4.83 -15.77
CA VAL A 156 -21.85 -3.58 -16.25
C VAL A 156 -20.68 -3.23 -15.35
N TYR A 157 -19.45 -3.53 -15.78
CA TYR A 157 -18.27 -3.28 -14.96
C TYR A 157 -16.97 -3.21 -15.78
N PRO A 158 -15.92 -2.56 -15.23
CA PRO A 158 -14.61 -2.46 -15.87
C PRO A 158 -14.03 -3.81 -16.34
N GLY A 159 -13.71 -3.87 -17.64
CA GLY A 159 -12.98 -4.98 -18.26
C GLY A 159 -13.83 -6.14 -18.78
N ARG A 160 -15.15 -6.04 -18.68
CA ARG A 160 -16.09 -6.91 -19.39
C ARG A 160 -15.93 -6.78 -20.91
N ARG A 161 -16.25 -7.82 -21.68
CA ARG A 161 -16.45 -7.69 -23.12
C ARG A 161 -17.77 -6.94 -23.37
N SER A 162 -17.75 -5.99 -24.30
CA SER A 162 -18.91 -5.15 -24.63
C SER A 162 -20.15 -5.97 -24.99
N ASP A 163 -21.30 -5.65 -24.40
CA ASP A 163 -22.59 -6.23 -24.73
C ASP A 163 -23.12 -5.61 -26.03
N ASN A 164 -23.20 -6.42 -27.08
CA ASN A 164 -23.61 -5.99 -28.42
C ASN A 164 -22.87 -4.72 -28.90
N TRP A 165 -21.56 -4.66 -28.64
CA TRP A 165 -20.71 -3.51 -28.97
C TRP A 165 -21.17 -2.18 -28.37
N ASP A 166 -21.83 -2.23 -27.22
CA ASP A 166 -22.23 -1.08 -26.42
C ASP A 166 -23.04 -0.05 -27.22
N GLU A 167 -23.86 -0.54 -28.16
CA GLU A 167 -24.69 0.30 -29.05
C GLU A 167 -25.63 1.23 -28.26
N LYS A 168 -26.12 0.77 -27.11
CA LYS A 168 -27.12 1.47 -26.29
C LYS A 168 -26.58 2.03 -24.97
N SER A 169 -25.58 1.38 -24.40
CA SER A 169 -25.02 1.69 -23.08
C SER A 169 -23.61 1.14 -22.98
N ASP A 170 -22.76 1.84 -22.23
CA ASP A 170 -21.42 1.39 -21.87
C ASP A 170 -21.52 0.24 -20.84
N SER A 171 -21.19 -0.98 -21.26
CA SER A 171 -21.29 -2.19 -20.42
C SER A 171 -19.95 -2.60 -19.80
N ASN A 172 -18.85 -1.97 -20.22
CA ASN A 172 -17.51 -2.29 -19.73
C ASN A 172 -16.82 -1.09 -19.05
N CYS A 173 -17.55 0.00 -18.85
CA CYS A 173 -17.15 1.23 -18.17
C CYS A 173 -15.91 1.91 -18.76
N ASN A 174 -15.60 1.67 -20.04
CA ASN A 174 -14.45 2.28 -20.70
C ASN A 174 -14.79 3.66 -21.31
N GLY A 175 -16.04 4.11 -21.21
CA GLY A 175 -16.53 5.40 -21.72
C GLY A 175 -16.81 5.44 -23.22
N ILE A 176 -16.71 4.34 -23.95
CA ILE A 176 -16.92 4.22 -25.39
C ILE A 176 -18.20 3.44 -25.64
N TRP A 177 -19.21 4.11 -26.19
CA TRP A 177 -20.52 3.51 -26.46
C TRP A 177 -21.27 4.33 -27.52
N GLY A 178 -22.41 3.80 -27.98
CA GLY A 178 -23.23 4.44 -29.01
C GLY A 178 -22.76 4.14 -30.42
N VAL A 179 -23.34 4.85 -31.40
CA VAL A 179 -23.20 4.57 -32.84
C VAL A 179 -22.62 5.77 -33.57
N ASP A 180 -21.69 5.53 -34.49
CA ASP A 180 -21.19 6.57 -35.40
C ASP A 180 -22.31 6.94 -36.40
N PRO A 181 -22.84 8.17 -36.36
CA PRO A 181 -23.92 8.57 -37.24
C PRO A 181 -23.50 8.63 -38.73
N LYS A 182 -22.21 8.57 -39.05
CA LYS A 182 -21.71 8.61 -40.43
C LYS A 182 -21.90 7.30 -41.17
N ASP A 183 -21.76 6.17 -40.48
CA ASP A 183 -21.76 4.84 -41.10
C ASP A 183 -22.66 3.82 -40.38
N GLY A 184 -23.22 4.18 -39.21
CA GLY A 184 -24.11 3.31 -38.44
C GLY A 184 -23.40 2.23 -37.64
N THR A 185 -22.06 2.25 -37.54
CA THR A 185 -21.28 1.26 -36.79
C THR A 185 -21.17 1.66 -35.31
N PRO A 186 -21.36 0.74 -34.35
CA PRO A 186 -21.07 1.01 -32.95
C PRO A 186 -19.62 1.47 -32.75
N TYR A 187 -19.40 2.48 -31.90
CA TYR A 187 -18.05 3.01 -31.68
C TYR A 187 -17.11 1.99 -31.05
N GLU A 188 -17.60 1.16 -30.14
CA GLU A 188 -16.83 0.09 -29.50
C GLU A 188 -16.40 -0.97 -30.53
N GLU A 189 -17.29 -1.32 -31.49
CA GLU A 189 -16.92 -2.18 -32.61
C GLU A 189 -15.83 -1.53 -33.46
N LYS A 190 -16.01 -0.26 -33.81
CA LYS A 190 -15.12 0.47 -34.72
C LYS A 190 -13.73 0.66 -34.14
N PHE A 191 -13.64 0.96 -32.84
CA PHE A 191 -12.39 1.39 -32.20
C PHE A 191 -11.71 0.31 -31.37
N CYS A 192 -12.43 -0.70 -30.88
CA CYS A 192 -11.90 -1.68 -29.92
C CYS A 192 -11.89 -3.12 -30.46
N LYS A 193 -12.62 -3.43 -31.53
CA LYS A 193 -12.55 -4.76 -32.18
C LYS A 193 -11.15 -5.05 -32.69
N GLY A 194 -10.53 -6.11 -32.15
CA GLY A 194 -9.16 -6.50 -32.51
C GLY A 194 -8.06 -5.59 -31.93
N ALA A 195 -8.38 -4.70 -31.00
CA ALA A 195 -7.41 -3.87 -30.29
C ALA A 195 -6.68 -4.61 -29.16
N ASP A 196 -7.00 -5.89 -28.94
CA ASP A 196 -6.44 -6.76 -27.90
C ASP A 196 -6.52 -6.16 -26.48
N SER A 197 -7.67 -5.55 -26.16
CA SER A 197 -7.96 -4.94 -24.85
C SER A 197 -7.73 -5.92 -23.70
N ARG A 198 -7.14 -5.43 -22.62
CA ARG A 198 -6.77 -6.22 -21.45
C ARG A 198 -6.65 -5.38 -20.19
N GLY A 199 -7.00 -5.98 -19.07
CA GLY A 199 -6.91 -5.36 -17.75
C GLY A 199 -5.54 -5.51 -17.11
N VAL A 200 -5.32 -4.77 -16.02
CA VAL A 200 -4.20 -4.96 -15.10
C VAL A 200 -4.73 -5.42 -13.76
N VAL A 201 -4.18 -6.52 -13.24
CA VAL A 201 -4.45 -7.01 -11.89
C VAL A 201 -3.13 -7.07 -11.13
N LEU A 202 -3.06 -6.44 -9.97
CA LEU A 202 -1.96 -6.61 -9.03
C LEU A 202 -2.38 -7.58 -7.92
N LEU A 203 -1.60 -8.64 -7.71
CA LEU A 203 -1.62 -9.45 -6.50
C LEU A 203 -0.42 -9.05 -5.66
N GLY A 204 -0.62 -8.16 -4.69
CA GLY A 204 0.47 -7.49 -3.99
C GLY A 204 0.37 -7.49 -2.47
N ASP A 205 1.38 -6.91 -1.85
CA ASP A 205 1.44 -6.58 -0.42
C ASP A 205 1.29 -5.06 -0.19
N SER A 206 1.72 -4.56 0.98
CA SER A 206 1.72 -3.13 1.30
C SER A 206 2.49 -2.28 0.29
N ALA A 207 3.59 -2.77 -0.28
CA ALA A 207 4.33 -2.02 -1.28
C ALA A 207 3.50 -1.89 -2.58
N GLY A 208 2.81 -2.96 -2.97
CA GLY A 208 1.92 -2.96 -4.13
C GLY A 208 0.67 -2.09 -3.97
N ALA A 209 0.13 -2.01 -2.75
CA ALA A 209 -0.95 -1.08 -2.39
C ALA A 209 -0.47 0.38 -2.23
N HIS A 210 0.85 0.58 -2.24
CA HIS A 210 1.52 1.84 -1.93
C HIS A 210 1.15 2.36 -0.53
N PHE A 211 1.49 1.59 0.49
CA PHE A 211 1.40 2.03 1.89
C PHE A 211 2.23 3.29 2.11
N HIS A 212 1.59 4.33 2.64
CA HIS A 212 2.26 5.60 2.91
C HIS A 212 1.63 6.30 4.12
N ILE A 213 2.50 6.73 5.04
CA ILE A 213 2.14 7.63 6.14
C ILE A 213 2.78 8.99 5.84
N PRO A 214 1.98 10.05 5.64
CA PRO A 214 2.52 11.38 5.36
C PRO A 214 3.48 11.87 6.45
N PRO A 215 4.75 12.18 6.14
CA PRO A 215 5.68 12.74 7.13
C PRO A 215 5.20 14.08 7.70
N GLU A 216 4.33 14.79 6.99
CA GLU A 216 3.68 16.04 7.41
C GLU A 216 2.83 15.85 8.68
N TRP A 217 2.37 14.62 8.97
CA TRP A 217 1.62 14.30 10.20
C TRP A 217 2.48 14.33 11.46
N MET A 218 3.81 14.33 11.32
CA MET A 218 4.75 14.33 12.46
C MET A 218 5.89 15.35 12.35
N THR A 219 6.02 16.04 11.22
CA THR A 219 7.04 17.08 11.01
C THR A 219 6.51 18.44 11.45
N VAL A 220 6.69 18.78 12.73
CA VAL A 220 6.07 19.95 13.38
C VAL A 220 6.40 21.31 12.73
N THR A 221 7.55 21.40 12.05
CA THR A 221 7.99 22.65 11.41
C THR A 221 7.11 23.04 10.20
N GLN A 222 6.37 22.09 9.64
CA GLN A 222 5.50 22.26 8.47
C GLN A 222 4.03 21.91 8.78
N MET A 223 3.76 21.51 10.03
CA MET A 223 2.45 20.99 10.43
C MET A 223 1.38 22.08 10.45
N SER A 224 0.22 21.77 9.85
CA SER A 224 -0.96 22.63 9.83
C SER A 224 -2.23 21.81 9.66
N ALA A 225 -3.40 22.45 9.66
CA ALA A 225 -4.67 21.78 9.33
C ALA A 225 -4.64 21.14 7.93
N LYS A 226 -3.89 21.71 6.97
CA LYS A 226 -3.74 21.12 5.63
C LYS A 226 -3.00 19.78 5.66
N SER A 227 -2.08 19.60 6.62
CA SER A 227 -1.31 18.36 6.77
C SER A 227 -2.20 17.14 7.04
N PHE A 228 -3.35 17.34 7.69
CA PHE A 228 -4.29 16.27 8.07
C PHE A 228 -5.55 16.21 7.19
N ALA A 229 -5.61 16.98 6.10
CA ALA A 229 -6.78 16.99 5.21
C ALA A 229 -7.03 15.62 4.54
N ASN A 230 -5.95 14.84 4.37
CA ASN A 230 -5.99 13.50 3.79
C ASN A 230 -6.17 12.37 4.82
N LEU A 231 -6.17 12.69 6.11
CA LEU A 231 -6.32 11.72 7.20
C LEU A 231 -7.56 10.81 7.02
N PRO A 232 -8.76 11.33 6.73
CA PRO A 232 -9.96 10.49 6.62
C PRO A 232 -9.82 9.45 5.49
N MET A 233 -9.35 9.89 4.32
CA MET A 233 -9.12 9.03 3.14
C MET A 233 -8.08 7.97 3.44
N ALA A 234 -6.92 8.37 3.96
CA ALA A 234 -5.83 7.44 4.26
C ALA A 234 -6.29 6.36 5.25
N PHE A 235 -7.07 6.70 6.28
CA PHE A 235 -7.61 5.70 7.21
C PHE A 235 -8.64 4.77 6.56
N SER A 236 -9.52 5.28 5.70
CA SER A 236 -10.51 4.45 5.00
C SER A 236 -9.92 3.58 3.89
N ASP A 237 -8.70 3.88 3.44
CA ASP A 237 -7.88 3.05 2.56
C ASP A 237 -6.77 2.29 3.28
N GLU A 238 -6.88 2.07 4.59
CA GLU A 238 -5.91 1.21 5.34
C GLU A 238 -4.46 1.75 5.34
N LEU A 239 -4.28 3.06 5.11
CA LEU A 239 -3.04 3.79 4.86
C LEU A 239 -2.36 3.46 3.53
N ASP A 240 -3.10 2.81 2.63
CA ASP A 240 -2.68 2.50 1.28
C ASP A 240 -3.14 3.60 0.31
N TRP A 241 -2.40 3.76 -0.78
CA TRP A 241 -2.64 4.76 -1.81
C TRP A 241 -2.62 4.11 -3.20
N PRO A 242 -3.44 3.08 -3.45
CA PRO A 242 -3.43 2.31 -4.70
C PRO A 242 -3.67 3.17 -5.94
N GLN A 243 -4.37 4.30 -5.78
CA GLN A 243 -4.60 5.31 -6.81
C GLN A 243 -3.34 6.06 -7.26
N PHE A 244 -2.21 5.92 -6.55
CA PHE A 244 -0.89 6.44 -6.94
C PHE A 244 0.14 5.34 -7.22
N SER A 245 -0.18 4.07 -6.94
CA SER A 245 0.75 2.92 -6.99
C SER A 245 1.39 2.64 -8.35
N GLU A 246 2.52 1.92 -8.32
CA GLU A 246 3.31 1.48 -9.48
C GLU A 246 2.46 0.76 -10.55
N ILE A 247 1.52 -0.08 -10.13
CA ILE A 247 0.82 -0.96 -11.08
C ILE A 247 -0.55 -0.39 -11.45
N THR A 248 -1.31 0.14 -10.49
CA THR A 248 -2.71 0.51 -10.69
C THR A 248 -2.99 2.00 -10.51
N GLY A 249 -1.98 2.83 -10.24
CA GLY A 249 -2.17 4.26 -10.01
C GLY A 249 -2.81 4.96 -11.21
N PHE A 250 -3.72 5.90 -10.97
CA PHE A 250 -4.46 6.61 -12.01
C PHE A 250 -4.66 8.11 -11.74
N LEU A 251 -4.41 8.55 -10.51
CA LEU A 251 -4.45 9.97 -10.13
C LEU A 251 -3.03 10.55 -10.06
N ASN A 252 -2.90 11.86 -10.24
CA ASN A 252 -1.64 12.56 -9.99
C ASN A 252 -1.31 12.52 -8.50
N SER A 253 -0.09 12.07 -8.16
CA SER A 253 0.37 12.00 -6.77
C SER A 253 0.25 13.35 -6.06
N THR A 254 -0.28 13.31 -4.84
CA THR A 254 -0.35 14.45 -3.91
C THR A 254 0.56 14.27 -2.70
N ILE A 255 1.33 13.17 -2.65
CA ILE A 255 2.17 12.75 -1.52
C ILE A 255 3.68 12.86 -1.82
N GLY A 256 4.03 13.60 -2.87
CA GLY A 256 5.40 13.72 -3.39
C GLY A 256 5.68 12.74 -4.52
N GLY A 257 6.73 13.02 -5.30
CA GLY A 257 7.00 12.29 -6.54
C GLY A 257 5.93 12.55 -7.62
N TRP A 258 5.79 11.61 -8.55
CA TRP A 258 4.77 11.66 -9.61
C TRP A 258 4.15 10.28 -9.82
N THR A 259 2.95 10.24 -10.39
CA THR A 259 2.32 8.96 -10.76
C THR A 259 2.72 8.59 -12.16
N ASP A 260 3.31 7.41 -12.30
CA ASP A 260 3.51 6.72 -13.56
C ASP A 260 3.26 5.24 -13.27
N SER A 261 2.25 4.67 -13.91
CA SER A 261 1.78 3.32 -13.57
C SER A 261 1.64 2.42 -14.79
N LEU A 262 1.72 1.11 -14.56
CA LEU A 262 1.48 0.11 -15.61
C LEU A 262 0.09 0.30 -16.24
N TYR A 263 -0.95 0.54 -15.43
CA TYR A 263 -2.30 0.84 -15.89
C TYR A 263 -2.35 2.06 -16.81
N LEU A 264 -1.80 3.21 -16.41
CA LEU A 264 -1.85 4.43 -17.24
C LEU A 264 -1.09 4.25 -18.55
N ARG A 265 0.03 3.51 -18.55
CA ARG A 265 0.77 3.17 -19.77
C ARG A 265 -0.03 2.23 -20.68
N LEU A 266 -0.76 1.25 -20.14
CA LEU A 266 -1.66 0.38 -20.92
C LEU A 266 -2.86 1.13 -21.47
N ARG A 267 -3.47 2.01 -20.69
CA ARG A 267 -4.54 2.90 -21.17
C ARG A 267 -4.04 3.83 -22.27
N LYS A 268 -2.83 4.37 -22.15
CA LYS A 268 -2.23 5.20 -23.19
C LYS A 268 -1.99 4.40 -24.48
N ARG A 269 -1.54 3.15 -24.36
CA ARG A 269 -1.30 2.26 -25.50
C ARG A 269 -2.59 1.85 -26.20
N ASN A 270 -3.65 1.58 -25.44
CA ASN A 270 -4.99 1.31 -25.96
C ASN A 270 -6.04 1.92 -25.02
N ARG A 271 -6.74 2.96 -25.49
CA ARG A 271 -7.74 3.69 -24.69
C ARG A 271 -8.97 2.84 -24.35
N CYS A 272 -9.22 1.74 -25.04
CA CYS A 272 -10.27 0.78 -24.69
C CYS A 272 -10.04 0.08 -23.34
N ASN A 273 -8.82 0.16 -22.78
CA ASN A 273 -8.49 -0.37 -21.44
C ASN A 273 -8.84 0.60 -20.30
N HIS A 274 -9.59 1.68 -20.58
CA HIS A 274 -9.96 2.63 -19.54
C HIS A 274 -10.73 1.93 -18.40
N ARG A 275 -10.37 2.28 -17.16
CA ARG A 275 -10.83 1.70 -15.89
C ARG A 275 -10.52 0.22 -15.63
N ASP A 276 -10.00 -0.55 -16.60
CA ASP A 276 -9.71 -1.98 -16.39
C ASP A 276 -8.43 -2.22 -15.54
N LEU A 277 -8.54 -1.92 -14.25
CA LEU A 277 -7.50 -2.06 -13.22
C LEU A 277 -8.09 -2.71 -11.96
N GLN A 278 -7.31 -3.54 -11.27
CA GLN A 278 -7.63 -4.08 -9.96
C GLN A 278 -6.37 -4.23 -9.10
N ASN A 279 -6.34 -3.58 -7.95
CA ASN A 279 -5.30 -3.71 -6.94
C ASN A 279 -5.80 -4.68 -5.84
N ILE A 280 -5.40 -5.94 -5.96
CA ILE A 280 -5.73 -7.02 -5.04
C ILE A 280 -4.57 -7.20 -4.07
N SER A 281 -4.26 -6.13 -3.33
CA SER A 281 -3.14 -6.08 -2.38
C SER A 281 -3.58 -5.89 -0.94
N GLN A 282 -2.73 -6.31 -0.01
CA GLN A 282 -2.98 -6.15 1.43
C GLN A 282 -1.69 -6.01 2.24
N ASN A 283 -1.71 -5.12 3.23
CA ASN A 283 -0.57 -4.84 4.10
C ASN A 283 0.04 -6.04 4.82
N VAL A 284 -0.78 -6.98 5.30
CA VAL A 284 -0.29 -8.22 5.92
C VAL A 284 -0.81 -9.42 5.15
N TYR A 285 0.04 -9.96 4.27
CA TYR A 285 -0.28 -11.08 3.39
C TYR A 285 -0.01 -12.46 4.05
N PHE A 286 0.85 -12.50 5.07
CA PHE A 286 1.55 -13.70 5.56
C PHE A 286 0.68 -14.83 6.16
N HIS A 287 -0.60 -14.61 6.44
CA HIS A 287 -1.49 -15.62 7.04
C HIS A 287 -2.76 -15.89 6.25
N ILE A 288 -2.83 -15.39 5.03
CA ILE A 288 -4.04 -15.50 4.21
C ILE A 288 -3.88 -16.70 3.31
N ASN A 289 -4.89 -17.58 3.34
CA ASN A 289 -5.05 -18.56 2.28
C ASN A 289 -5.23 -17.79 0.96
N ILE A 290 -4.16 -17.71 0.16
CA ILE A 290 -4.09 -16.94 -1.08
C ILE A 290 -5.24 -17.28 -2.02
N VAL A 291 -5.62 -18.55 -2.11
CA VAL A 291 -6.74 -19.00 -2.93
C VAL A 291 -8.07 -18.46 -2.38
N ALA A 292 -8.26 -18.51 -1.06
CA ALA A 292 -9.46 -17.95 -0.44
C ALA A 292 -9.58 -16.44 -0.71
N TYR A 293 -8.47 -15.72 -0.59
CA TYR A 293 -8.43 -14.27 -0.87
C TYR A 293 -8.68 -13.95 -2.34
N LEU A 294 -8.00 -14.64 -3.26
CA LEU A 294 -8.27 -14.50 -4.69
C LEU A 294 -9.73 -14.81 -5.00
N SER A 295 -10.31 -15.82 -4.34
CA SER A 295 -11.68 -16.22 -4.59
C SER A 295 -12.73 -15.21 -4.16
N SER A 296 -12.49 -14.51 -3.05
CA SER A 296 -13.38 -13.43 -2.63
C SER A 296 -13.12 -12.16 -3.43
N SER A 297 -11.86 -11.78 -3.65
CA SER A 297 -11.50 -10.43 -4.10
C SER A 297 -11.39 -10.26 -5.63
N LEU A 298 -10.80 -11.21 -6.37
CA LEU A 298 -10.58 -11.04 -7.81
C LEU A 298 -11.91 -10.95 -8.58
N ALA A 299 -12.08 -9.93 -9.40
CA ALA A 299 -13.22 -9.78 -10.31
C ALA A 299 -12.77 -10.09 -11.75
N ARG A 300 -12.86 -11.36 -12.14
CA ARG A 300 -12.69 -11.74 -13.55
C ARG A 300 -13.50 -12.98 -13.90
N ASN A 301 -14.32 -12.85 -14.93
CA ASN A 301 -15.09 -13.92 -15.52
C ASN A 301 -14.38 -14.47 -16.76
N GLN A 302 -14.05 -15.75 -16.73
CA GLN A 302 -13.28 -16.42 -17.78
C GLN A 302 -13.90 -16.32 -19.18
N LEU A 303 -15.23 -16.24 -19.29
CA LEU A 303 -15.94 -16.23 -20.57
C LEU A 303 -16.37 -14.83 -21.00
N LEU A 304 -16.75 -13.99 -20.05
CA LEU A 304 -17.40 -12.70 -20.31
C LEU A 304 -16.42 -11.53 -20.32
N ASP A 305 -15.22 -11.68 -19.77
CA ASP A 305 -14.29 -10.56 -19.63
C ASP A 305 -13.15 -10.63 -20.63
N ASN A 306 -12.47 -9.49 -20.80
CA ASN A 306 -11.22 -9.42 -21.54
C ASN A 306 -10.09 -10.11 -20.75
N PRO A 307 -9.01 -10.58 -21.42
CA PRO A 307 -7.83 -11.08 -20.72
C PRO A 307 -7.22 -10.02 -19.78
N ALA A 308 -6.32 -10.46 -18.88
CA ALA A 308 -5.63 -9.55 -17.97
C ALA A 308 -4.13 -9.85 -17.89
N ILE A 309 -3.36 -8.80 -17.60
CA ILE A 309 -1.98 -8.92 -17.14
C ILE A 309 -2.03 -8.94 -15.62
N VAL A 310 -1.67 -10.07 -15.03
CA VAL A 310 -1.60 -10.25 -13.59
C VAL A 310 -0.15 -10.13 -13.13
N ILE A 311 0.14 -9.16 -12.28
CA ILE A 311 1.43 -9.00 -11.62
C ILE A 311 1.34 -9.65 -10.24
N TYR A 312 2.13 -10.69 -10.00
CA TYR A 312 2.30 -11.27 -8.68
C TYR A 312 3.53 -10.63 -8.02
N ALA A 313 3.32 -9.83 -6.98
CA ALA A 313 4.34 -9.02 -6.34
C ALA A 313 4.21 -9.03 -4.80
N THR A 314 4.33 -10.21 -4.19
CA THR A 314 4.55 -10.37 -2.75
C THR A 314 6.06 -10.29 -2.49
N ILE A 315 6.57 -9.06 -2.36
CA ILE A 315 8.01 -8.79 -2.54
C ILE A 315 8.84 -8.84 -1.24
N GLY A 316 8.18 -8.94 -0.07
CA GLY A 316 8.89 -8.93 1.21
C GLY A 316 8.29 -9.81 2.32
N ASN A 317 6.96 -9.91 2.42
CA ASN A 317 6.30 -10.54 3.57
C ASN A 317 6.67 -12.01 3.83
N ASP A 318 7.12 -12.76 2.82
CA ASP A 318 7.61 -14.14 3.00
C ASP A 318 8.93 -14.23 3.79
N VAL A 319 9.68 -13.13 3.90
CA VAL A 319 10.89 -13.02 4.74
C VAL A 319 10.78 -11.96 5.82
N CYS A 320 9.81 -11.05 5.73
CA CYS A 320 9.59 -9.97 6.68
C CYS A 320 8.52 -10.30 7.71
N ASN A 321 8.91 -10.25 8.98
CA ASN A 321 8.02 -10.42 10.12
C ASN A 321 8.60 -9.73 11.37
N GLY A 322 7.76 -9.54 12.39
CA GLY A 322 8.15 -8.96 13.69
C GLY A 322 8.44 -9.98 14.80
N ASN A 323 8.63 -11.25 14.45
CA ASN A 323 8.89 -12.29 15.45
C ASN A 323 10.33 -12.21 15.97
N ARG A 324 10.55 -12.55 17.24
CA ARG A 324 11.89 -12.58 17.85
C ARG A 324 12.85 -13.51 17.14
N ASP A 325 12.39 -14.72 16.82
CA ASP A 325 13.10 -15.65 15.95
C ASP A 325 12.60 -15.48 14.52
N THR A 326 13.03 -14.39 13.88
CA THR A 326 12.51 -13.99 12.58
C THR A 326 12.80 -15.03 11.49
N LEU A 327 13.93 -15.73 11.55
CA LEU A 327 14.36 -16.72 10.56
C LEU A 327 13.47 -17.97 10.57
N ALA A 328 13.06 -18.43 11.76
CA ALA A 328 12.17 -19.58 11.90
C ALA A 328 10.75 -19.33 11.33
N HIS A 329 10.38 -18.06 11.16
CA HIS A 329 9.07 -17.64 10.67
C HIS A 329 9.12 -17.15 9.22
N MET A 330 10.22 -17.33 8.49
CA MET A 330 10.25 -17.05 7.05
C MET A 330 9.71 -18.24 6.25
N THR A 331 8.94 -17.97 5.21
CA THR A 331 8.46 -18.97 4.25
C THR A 331 9.63 -19.79 3.71
N THR A 332 9.48 -21.11 3.67
CA THR A 332 10.46 -22.02 3.08
C THR A 332 10.26 -22.13 1.56
N PRO A 333 11.31 -22.49 0.78
CA PRO A 333 11.18 -22.73 -0.66
C PRO A 333 10.06 -23.72 -1.04
N LYS A 334 9.83 -24.75 -0.20
CA LYS A 334 8.78 -25.74 -0.40
C LYS A 334 7.37 -25.15 -0.21
N GLU A 335 7.19 -24.31 0.81
CA GLU A 335 5.93 -23.62 1.05
C GLU A 335 5.64 -22.61 -0.05
N MET A 336 6.66 -21.84 -0.48
CA MET A 336 6.53 -20.91 -1.61
C MET A 336 6.06 -21.62 -2.87
N LEU A 337 6.69 -22.75 -3.22
CA LEU A 337 6.30 -23.56 -4.38
C LEU A 337 4.84 -24.00 -4.27
N SER A 338 4.45 -24.57 -3.14
CA SER A 338 3.09 -25.06 -2.90
C SER A 338 2.06 -23.92 -3.01
N ASN A 339 2.31 -22.80 -2.34
CA ASN A 339 1.38 -21.67 -2.25
C ASN A 339 1.18 -21.00 -3.61
N VAL A 340 2.28 -20.74 -4.34
CA VAL A 340 2.23 -20.06 -5.64
C VAL A 340 1.60 -20.95 -6.70
N VAL A 341 1.96 -22.23 -6.78
CA VAL A 341 1.33 -23.15 -7.75
C VAL A 341 -0.17 -23.30 -7.47
N GLN A 342 -0.59 -23.30 -6.20
CA GLN A 342 -2.01 -23.34 -5.86
C GLN A 342 -2.75 -22.07 -6.30
N ALA A 343 -2.14 -20.89 -6.14
CA ALA A 343 -2.69 -19.64 -6.62
C ALA A 343 -2.78 -19.59 -8.15
N LEU A 344 -1.74 -20.03 -8.85
CA LEU A 344 -1.72 -20.08 -10.31
C LEU A 344 -2.78 -21.04 -10.88
N ARG A 345 -2.97 -22.21 -10.24
CA ARG A 345 -4.08 -23.13 -10.60
C ARG A 345 -5.44 -22.47 -10.41
N TYR A 346 -5.61 -21.69 -9.35
CA TYR A 346 -6.86 -20.94 -9.16
C TYR A 346 -7.06 -19.90 -10.25
N LEU A 347 -6.02 -19.11 -10.58
CA LEU A 347 -6.07 -18.12 -11.65
C LEU A 347 -6.44 -18.75 -12.99
N ASP A 348 -5.96 -19.97 -13.28
CA ASP A 348 -6.27 -20.67 -14.54
C ASP A 348 -7.77 -21.02 -14.67
N THR A 349 -8.49 -21.10 -13.56
CA THR A 349 -9.95 -21.30 -13.56
C THR A 349 -10.76 -20.00 -13.71
N ARG A 350 -10.10 -18.84 -13.64
CA ARG A 350 -10.76 -17.53 -13.57
C ARG A 350 -10.40 -16.60 -14.71
N LEU A 351 -9.13 -16.61 -15.11
CA LEU A 351 -8.64 -15.73 -16.16
C LEU A 351 -9.15 -16.19 -17.53
N PRO A 352 -9.63 -15.26 -18.38
CA PRO A 352 -9.89 -15.55 -19.78
C PRO A 352 -8.61 -15.98 -20.50
N ASN A 353 -8.76 -16.87 -21.47
CA ASN A 353 -7.66 -17.29 -22.33
C ASN A 353 -6.99 -16.08 -23.02
N GLY A 354 -5.67 -16.11 -23.12
CA GLY A 354 -4.85 -15.00 -23.62
C GLY A 354 -4.40 -14.04 -22.51
N SER A 355 -4.57 -14.40 -21.24
CA SER A 355 -4.05 -13.63 -20.11
C SER A 355 -2.53 -13.85 -19.95
N HIS A 356 -1.89 -13.03 -19.12
CA HIS A 356 -0.46 -13.14 -18.84
C HIS A 356 -0.19 -12.96 -17.35
N VAL A 357 0.66 -13.80 -16.77
CA VAL A 357 1.06 -13.70 -15.36
C VAL A 357 2.56 -13.40 -15.27
N ILE A 358 2.94 -12.36 -14.53
CA ILE A 358 4.34 -12.01 -14.27
C ILE A 358 4.61 -12.23 -12.79
N LEU A 359 5.52 -13.15 -12.47
CA LEU A 359 6.02 -13.38 -11.12
C LEU A 359 7.21 -12.45 -10.84
N THR A 360 7.10 -11.64 -9.80
CA THR A 360 8.17 -10.72 -9.38
C THR A 360 8.99 -11.34 -8.25
N GLY A 361 10.32 -11.34 -8.39
CA GLY A 361 11.23 -11.76 -7.33
C GLY A 361 11.09 -10.91 -6.07
N LEU A 362 11.57 -11.43 -4.94
CA LEU A 362 11.63 -10.69 -3.70
C LEU A 362 12.76 -9.66 -3.75
N VAL A 363 12.64 -8.62 -2.93
CA VAL A 363 13.65 -7.57 -2.82
C VAL A 363 14.89 -8.05 -2.05
N ASP A 364 16.06 -7.45 -2.34
CA ASP A 364 17.21 -7.48 -1.42
C ASP A 364 17.14 -6.28 -0.49
N GLY A 365 16.50 -6.46 0.67
CA GLY A 365 16.22 -5.37 1.61
C GLY A 365 17.42 -4.86 2.41
N ARG A 366 18.64 -5.38 2.20
CA ARG A 366 19.87 -4.78 2.79
C ARG A 366 20.01 -3.29 2.45
N PHE A 367 19.53 -2.93 1.27
CA PHE A 367 19.42 -1.55 0.79
C PHE A 367 18.81 -0.59 1.83
N LEU A 368 17.85 -1.04 2.64
CA LEU A 368 17.15 -0.20 3.61
C LEU A 368 18.09 0.26 4.72
N TRP A 369 18.72 -0.69 5.42
CA TRP A 369 19.65 -0.39 6.50
C TRP A 369 20.81 0.46 5.98
N ASP A 370 21.42 0.06 4.87
CA ASP A 370 22.61 0.71 4.30
C ASP A 370 22.38 2.19 3.95
N ASN A 371 21.15 2.57 3.61
CA ASN A 371 20.82 3.93 3.21
C ASN A 371 20.11 4.77 4.29
N LEU A 372 19.60 4.15 5.37
CA LEU A 372 18.79 4.85 6.38
C LEU A 372 19.39 4.87 7.79
N HIS A 373 20.17 3.89 8.22
CA HIS A 373 20.45 3.68 9.65
C HIS A 373 20.96 4.91 10.41
N ASP A 374 21.84 5.70 9.79
CA ASP A 374 22.42 6.93 10.36
C ASP A 374 21.60 8.21 10.10
N ARG A 375 20.56 8.13 9.26
CA ARG A 375 19.71 9.29 8.94
C ARG A 375 18.68 9.52 10.03
N TYR A 376 18.27 10.78 10.19
CA TYR A 376 17.19 11.13 11.11
C TYR A 376 15.83 10.76 10.52
N HIS A 377 15.06 9.99 11.28
CA HIS A 377 13.64 9.74 11.03
C HIS A 377 12.85 11.07 11.18
N PRO A 378 11.69 11.29 10.53
CA PRO A 378 10.90 12.53 10.68
C PRO A 378 10.72 13.02 12.12
N LEU A 379 10.42 12.11 13.07
CA LEU A 379 10.35 12.42 14.50
C LEU A 379 11.67 12.91 15.12
N GLY A 380 12.82 12.63 14.53
CA GLY A 380 14.13 13.05 15.01
C GLY A 380 14.70 14.28 14.33
N GLN A 381 14.03 14.84 13.32
CA GLN A 381 14.60 15.90 12.49
C GLN A 381 14.75 17.23 13.22
N LEU A 382 13.79 17.59 14.09
CA LEU A 382 13.82 18.86 14.83
C LEU A 382 15.03 18.95 15.76
N ASN A 383 15.28 17.89 16.52
CA ASN A 383 16.28 17.86 17.60
C ASN A 383 17.52 17.03 17.29
N ARG A 384 17.55 16.36 16.13
CA ARG A 384 18.64 15.47 15.71
C ARG A 384 18.89 14.34 16.72
N ASP A 385 17.82 13.75 17.23
CA ASP A 385 17.83 12.84 18.38
C ASP A 385 17.24 11.44 18.13
N VAL A 386 16.62 11.22 16.96
CA VAL A 386 16.09 9.91 16.54
C VAL A 386 16.51 9.56 15.11
N THR A 387 17.41 8.59 15.00
CA THR A 387 17.82 7.95 13.75
C THR A 387 16.93 6.77 13.39
N TYR A 388 16.96 6.30 12.13
CA TYR A 388 16.26 5.07 11.76
C TYR A 388 16.80 3.85 12.52
N SER A 389 18.10 3.77 12.82
CA SER A 389 18.64 2.69 13.68
C SER A 389 17.94 2.64 15.04
N GLN A 390 17.62 3.80 15.63
CA GLN A 390 16.89 3.87 16.91
C GLN A 390 15.41 3.48 16.74
N ILE A 391 14.76 3.92 15.66
CA ILE A 391 13.38 3.51 15.34
C ILE A 391 13.29 2.01 15.17
N TYR A 392 14.17 1.40 14.37
CA TYR A 392 14.16 -0.04 14.13
C TYR A 392 14.36 -0.83 15.42
N SER A 393 15.34 -0.45 16.25
CA SER A 393 15.58 -1.07 17.55
C SER A 393 14.37 -0.94 18.49
N PHE A 394 13.70 0.20 18.46
CA PHE A 394 12.49 0.45 19.26
C PHE A 394 11.31 -0.43 18.81
N LEU A 395 11.09 -0.54 17.49
CA LEU A 395 10.01 -1.37 16.94
C LEU A 395 10.27 -2.88 17.15
N ASP A 396 11.52 -3.33 17.01
CA ASP A 396 11.91 -4.72 17.31
C ASP A 396 11.68 -5.06 18.78
N CYS A 397 12.06 -4.17 19.70
CA CYS A 397 11.80 -4.36 21.14
C CYS A 397 10.30 -4.51 21.44
N LEU A 398 9.47 -3.71 20.77
CA LEU A 398 8.02 -3.76 20.87
C LEU A 398 7.38 -4.95 20.12
N GLN A 399 8.16 -5.72 19.34
CA GLN A 399 7.70 -6.82 18.47
C GLN A 399 6.64 -6.36 17.45
N VAL A 400 6.84 -5.16 16.91
CA VAL A 400 5.97 -4.55 15.87
C VAL A 400 6.79 -4.04 14.68
N SER A 401 8.05 -4.48 14.56
CA SER A 401 8.87 -4.22 13.39
C SER A 401 8.23 -4.88 12.16
N PRO A 402 8.11 -4.15 11.03
CA PRO A 402 7.57 -4.75 9.81
C PRO A 402 8.53 -5.79 9.22
N CYS A 403 9.83 -5.71 9.52
CA CYS A 403 10.82 -6.66 9.02
C CYS A 403 12.07 -6.74 9.90
N SER A 404 12.02 -7.49 11.01
CA SER A 404 13.15 -7.66 11.94
C SER A 404 14.40 -8.27 11.27
N GLY A 405 14.23 -8.99 10.17
CA GLY A 405 15.34 -9.58 9.40
C GLY A 405 16.24 -8.54 8.71
N TRP A 406 15.66 -7.49 8.12
CA TRP A 406 16.42 -6.45 7.39
C TRP A 406 16.62 -5.16 8.19
N LEU A 407 15.66 -4.80 9.05
CA LEU A 407 15.68 -3.55 9.82
C LEU A 407 16.43 -3.75 11.14
N THR A 408 17.71 -4.14 11.05
CA THR A 408 18.50 -4.51 12.23
C THR A 408 19.97 -4.16 12.05
N PRO A 409 20.69 -3.76 13.12
CA PRO A 409 22.15 -3.58 13.05
C PRO A 409 22.91 -4.89 12.81
N ASN A 410 22.29 -6.05 13.06
CA ASN A 410 22.92 -7.35 12.88
C ASN A 410 23.08 -7.70 11.39
N GLU A 411 24.26 -7.45 10.84
CA GLU A 411 24.57 -7.72 9.43
C GLU A 411 24.40 -9.20 9.04
N THR A 412 24.77 -10.12 9.92
CA THR A 412 24.57 -11.56 9.69
C THR A 412 23.10 -11.88 9.48
N LEU A 413 22.22 -11.29 10.31
CA LEU A 413 20.78 -11.49 10.17
C LEU A 413 20.24 -10.88 8.87
N ARG A 414 20.71 -9.69 8.48
CA ARG A 414 20.36 -9.07 7.19
C ARG A 414 20.77 -9.97 6.00
N ASN A 415 21.98 -10.54 6.05
CA ASN A 415 22.49 -11.43 5.01
C ASN A 415 21.69 -12.73 4.91
N LEU A 416 21.34 -13.36 6.04
CA LEU A 416 20.50 -14.57 6.06
C LEU A 416 19.08 -14.30 5.53
N THR A 417 18.52 -13.13 5.84
CA THR A 417 17.21 -12.69 5.32
C THR A 417 17.26 -12.54 3.80
N SER A 418 18.28 -11.85 3.27
CA SER A 418 18.48 -11.72 1.81
C SER A 418 18.79 -13.04 1.13
N GLU A 419 19.51 -13.96 1.78
CA GLU A 419 19.72 -15.31 1.26
C GLU A 419 18.40 -16.06 1.09
N ARG A 420 17.51 -16.01 2.10
CA ARG A 420 16.18 -16.59 1.98
C ARG A 420 15.39 -15.94 0.84
N ALA A 421 15.40 -14.60 0.75
CA ALA A 421 14.69 -13.88 -0.31
C ALA A 421 15.15 -14.32 -1.72
N LEU A 422 16.45 -14.53 -1.91
CA LEU A 422 17.01 -15.06 -3.15
C LEU A 422 16.57 -16.51 -3.41
N GLN A 423 16.55 -17.37 -2.38
CA GLN A 423 16.05 -18.75 -2.51
C GLN A 423 14.59 -18.77 -2.97
N LEU A 424 13.72 -17.93 -2.40
CA LEU A 424 12.30 -17.84 -2.78
C LEU A 424 12.12 -17.24 -4.19
N SER A 425 12.93 -16.24 -4.53
CA SER A 425 12.97 -15.67 -5.89
C SER A 425 13.35 -16.71 -6.94
N ASN A 426 14.30 -17.58 -6.64
CA ASN A 426 14.66 -18.70 -7.52
C ASN A 426 13.51 -19.70 -7.67
N VAL A 427 12.71 -19.96 -6.63
CA VAL A 427 11.51 -20.80 -6.74
C VAL A 427 10.51 -20.19 -7.73
N LEU A 428 10.23 -18.88 -7.62
CA LEU A 428 9.34 -18.17 -8.55
C LEU A 428 9.85 -18.25 -10.00
N LYS A 429 11.16 -18.08 -10.19
CA LYS A 429 11.82 -18.19 -11.50
C LYS A 429 11.69 -19.58 -12.09
N GLU A 430 11.86 -20.62 -11.28
CA GLU A 430 11.68 -22.00 -11.70
C GLU A 430 10.23 -22.31 -12.07
N ILE A 431 9.26 -21.86 -11.27
CA ILE A 431 7.82 -22.00 -11.58
C ILE A 431 7.49 -21.40 -12.95
N ALA A 432 7.95 -20.17 -13.21
CA ALA A 432 7.74 -19.51 -14.50
C ALA A 432 8.31 -20.30 -15.70
N ARG A 433 9.38 -21.07 -15.47
CA ARG A 433 10.04 -21.89 -16.48
C ARG A 433 9.36 -23.24 -16.69
N SER A 434 8.95 -23.91 -15.61
CA SER A 434 8.53 -25.32 -15.64
C SER A 434 7.02 -25.54 -15.72
N GLU A 435 6.23 -24.69 -15.07
CA GLU A 435 4.78 -24.86 -15.01
C GLU A 435 4.10 -24.26 -16.25
N LYS A 436 2.97 -24.85 -16.65
CA LYS A 436 2.15 -24.41 -17.80
C LYS A 436 0.68 -24.45 -17.42
N PHE A 437 -0.06 -23.45 -17.92
CA PHE A 437 -1.48 -23.25 -17.67
C PHE A 437 -2.20 -23.04 -19.00
N ALA A 438 -3.50 -23.29 -19.04
CA ALA A 438 -4.25 -23.27 -20.28
C ALA A 438 -4.62 -21.85 -20.73
N ASN A 439 -4.88 -20.95 -19.79
CA ASN A 439 -5.47 -19.64 -20.07
C ASN A 439 -4.47 -18.47 -20.02
N PHE A 440 -3.24 -18.72 -19.58
CA PHE A 440 -2.21 -17.69 -19.54
C PHE A 440 -0.80 -18.22 -19.75
N ASP A 441 0.04 -17.35 -20.32
CA ASP A 441 1.48 -17.51 -20.28
C ASP A 441 2.06 -16.92 -18.99
N MET A 442 3.22 -17.43 -18.57
CA MET A 442 3.87 -17.00 -17.35
C MET A 442 5.31 -16.53 -17.60
N PHE A 443 5.67 -15.46 -16.89
CA PHE A 443 6.98 -14.81 -16.98
C PHE A 443 7.54 -14.55 -15.58
N TYR A 444 8.85 -14.35 -15.50
CA TYR A 444 9.53 -13.99 -14.26
C TYR A 444 10.38 -12.74 -14.46
N MET A 445 10.37 -11.84 -13.48
CA MET A 445 11.30 -10.73 -13.41
C MET A 445 11.86 -10.54 -11.99
N ASP A 446 13.15 -10.21 -11.90
CA ASP A 446 13.75 -9.76 -10.65
C ASP A 446 13.14 -8.41 -10.23
N PHE A 447 13.07 -8.14 -8.92
CA PHE A 447 12.64 -6.83 -8.43
C PHE A 447 13.66 -5.75 -8.81
N PRO A 448 13.26 -4.66 -9.49
CA PRO A 448 14.21 -3.74 -10.14
C PRO A 448 14.89 -2.72 -9.21
N LEU A 449 15.01 -2.98 -7.89
CA LEU A 449 15.50 -2.00 -6.90
C LEU A 449 16.85 -1.36 -7.28
N ARG A 450 17.80 -2.18 -7.72
CA ARG A 450 19.13 -1.70 -8.11
C ARG A 450 19.05 -0.75 -9.31
N GLN A 451 18.29 -1.13 -10.33
CA GLN A 451 18.09 -0.31 -11.53
C GLN A 451 17.38 0.99 -11.18
N THR A 452 16.36 0.93 -10.31
CA THR A 452 15.65 2.10 -9.79
C THR A 452 16.62 3.07 -9.08
N ALA A 453 17.50 2.56 -8.21
CA ALA A 453 18.51 3.37 -7.54
C ALA A 453 19.55 3.98 -8.50
N GLU A 454 19.96 3.23 -9.52
CA GLU A 454 20.87 3.72 -10.56
C GLU A 454 20.23 4.82 -11.42
N GLU A 455 18.97 4.67 -11.84
CA GLU A 455 18.23 5.70 -12.57
C GLU A 455 18.01 6.95 -11.72
N TRP A 456 17.67 6.79 -10.43
CA TRP A 456 17.50 7.92 -9.54
C TRP A 456 18.79 8.72 -9.34
N ARG A 457 19.94 8.03 -9.21
CA ARG A 457 21.26 8.68 -9.17
C ARG A 457 21.57 9.45 -10.44
N LYS A 458 21.20 8.93 -11.62
CA LYS A 458 21.37 9.65 -12.89
C LYS A 458 20.55 10.94 -12.95
N MET A 459 19.42 10.98 -12.24
CA MET A 459 18.58 12.16 -12.07
C MET A 459 19.08 13.12 -10.98
N GLY A 460 20.22 12.84 -10.34
CA GLY A 460 20.79 13.66 -9.26
C GLY A 460 20.22 13.35 -7.88
N GLY A 461 19.47 12.25 -7.75
CA GLY A 461 18.89 11.81 -6.50
C GLY A 461 19.77 10.84 -5.70
N GLU A 462 19.38 10.61 -4.45
CA GLU A 462 20.05 9.71 -3.52
C GLU A 462 19.17 8.51 -3.14
N PRO A 463 19.74 7.31 -2.93
CA PRO A 463 18.94 6.09 -2.73
C PRO A 463 17.98 6.15 -1.52
N TRP A 464 18.31 6.88 -0.46
CA TRP A 464 17.44 7.03 0.70
C TRP A 464 16.10 7.73 0.39
N GLN A 465 16.01 8.48 -0.73
CA GLN A 465 14.77 9.15 -1.17
C GLN A 465 13.79 8.18 -1.84
N LEU A 466 14.23 6.95 -2.12
CA LEU A 466 13.42 5.88 -2.70
C LEU A 466 12.67 5.07 -1.64
N ILE A 467 12.79 5.44 -0.37
CA ILE A 467 12.19 4.74 0.77
C ILE A 467 11.20 5.67 1.46
N GLU A 468 10.06 5.13 1.86
CA GLU A 468 9.04 5.82 2.63
C GLU A 468 9.64 6.38 3.94
N PRO A 469 9.54 7.70 4.19
CA PRO A 469 10.29 8.33 5.27
C PRO A 469 9.75 8.00 6.67
N VAL A 470 8.49 7.58 6.79
CA VAL A 470 7.89 7.31 8.11
C VAL A 470 8.11 5.86 8.54
N ASP A 471 7.93 4.88 7.67
CA ASP A 471 8.20 3.49 8.05
C ASP A 471 9.67 3.08 7.82
N GLY A 472 10.40 3.79 6.95
CA GLY A 472 11.78 3.47 6.62
C GLY A 472 11.92 2.08 6.00
N PHE A 473 10.91 1.60 5.28
CA PHE A 473 10.81 0.23 4.81
C PHE A 473 10.26 0.14 3.39
N HIS A 474 9.08 0.73 3.11
CA HIS A 474 8.43 0.57 1.81
C HIS A 474 9.08 1.42 0.71
N PRO A 475 8.98 1.03 -0.58
CA PRO A 475 9.36 1.89 -1.69
C PRO A 475 8.49 3.15 -1.73
N SER A 476 9.10 4.31 -1.96
CA SER A 476 8.39 5.59 -2.09
C SER A 476 7.67 5.74 -3.43
N GLN A 477 6.84 6.78 -3.56
CA GLN A 477 6.20 7.13 -4.84
C GLN A 477 7.22 7.34 -5.99
N ILE A 478 8.42 7.86 -5.69
CA ILE A 478 9.49 8.02 -6.70
C ILE A 478 10.01 6.65 -7.14
N ALA A 479 10.20 5.73 -6.18
CA ALA A 479 10.63 4.37 -6.48
C ALA A 479 9.58 3.63 -7.33
N ALA A 480 8.30 3.79 -6.99
CA ALA A 480 7.18 3.25 -7.77
C ALA A 480 7.20 3.76 -9.23
N ALA A 481 7.29 5.08 -9.45
CA ALA A 481 7.26 5.65 -10.79
C ALA A 481 8.45 5.20 -11.66
N LEU A 482 9.66 5.14 -11.08
CA LEU A 482 10.84 4.62 -11.76
C LEU A 482 10.75 3.11 -12.01
N GLY A 483 10.23 2.36 -11.03
CA GLY A 483 9.93 0.92 -11.13
C GLY A 483 9.02 0.62 -12.31
N THR A 484 7.92 1.35 -12.46
CA THR A 484 7.03 1.26 -13.63
C THR A 484 7.80 1.40 -14.94
N SER A 485 8.70 2.38 -15.02
CA SER A 485 9.44 2.63 -16.25
C SER A 485 10.35 1.45 -16.63
N ILE A 486 11.06 0.91 -15.64
CA ILE A 486 11.95 -0.24 -15.83
C ILE A 486 11.15 -1.49 -16.20
N THR A 487 10.08 -1.79 -15.44
CA THR A 487 9.18 -2.90 -15.69
C THR A 487 8.59 -2.82 -17.10
N TRP A 488 8.04 -1.66 -17.48
CA TRP A 488 7.48 -1.44 -18.81
C TRP A 488 8.49 -1.69 -19.92
N GLN A 489 9.70 -1.12 -19.81
CA GLN A 489 10.72 -1.28 -20.85
C GLN A 489 11.18 -2.74 -20.98
N LYS A 490 11.33 -3.45 -19.86
CA LYS A 490 11.67 -4.87 -19.86
C LYS A 490 10.59 -5.70 -20.57
N VAL A 491 9.32 -5.52 -20.19
CA VAL A 491 8.21 -6.26 -20.82
C VAL A 491 8.09 -5.91 -22.30
N LEU A 492 8.23 -4.62 -22.66
CA LEU A 492 8.18 -4.19 -24.06
C LEU A 492 9.30 -4.82 -24.92
N HIS A 493 10.49 -5.01 -24.34
CA HIS A 493 11.64 -5.58 -25.04
C HIS A 493 11.58 -7.12 -25.11
N GLU A 494 11.29 -7.78 -23.99
CA GLU A 494 11.39 -9.24 -23.87
C GLU A 494 10.07 -9.95 -24.23
N TRP A 495 8.93 -9.36 -23.90
CA TRP A 495 7.61 -9.97 -24.05
C TRP A 495 6.56 -8.96 -24.59
N PRO A 496 6.80 -8.33 -25.77
CA PRO A 496 5.92 -7.28 -26.29
C PRO A 496 4.46 -7.71 -26.46
N GLN A 497 4.21 -9.02 -26.68
CA GLN A 497 2.87 -9.59 -26.76
C GLN A 497 2.05 -9.39 -25.48
N VAL A 498 2.69 -9.25 -24.32
CA VAL A 498 2.03 -9.03 -23.04
C VAL A 498 1.34 -7.67 -23.00
N LEU A 499 1.90 -6.64 -23.66
CA LEU A 499 1.36 -5.28 -23.67
C LEU A 499 0.36 -5.03 -24.81
N GLY A 500 0.19 -5.99 -25.72
CA GLY A 500 -0.61 -5.82 -26.93
C GLY A 500 -0.05 -4.78 -27.90
N LYS A 501 -0.81 -4.48 -28.95
CA LYS A 501 -0.47 -3.45 -29.94
C LYS A 501 -0.96 -2.07 -29.47
N GLU A 502 -0.36 -1.03 -30.03
CA GLU A 502 -0.92 0.32 -29.91
C GLU A 502 -2.20 0.41 -30.74
N ASN A 503 -3.27 0.95 -30.14
CA ASN A 503 -4.55 1.09 -30.83
C ASN A 503 -4.51 2.29 -31.80
N PRO A 504 -4.65 2.07 -33.12
CA PRO A 504 -4.58 3.16 -34.10
C PRO A 504 -5.72 4.18 -33.98
N PHE A 505 -6.77 3.86 -33.22
CA PHE A 505 -7.93 4.72 -33.02
C PHE A 505 -7.86 5.57 -31.74
N ASN A 506 -6.76 5.53 -30.98
CA ASN A 506 -6.63 6.30 -29.72
C ASN A 506 -6.95 7.80 -29.87
N GLU A 507 -6.48 8.45 -30.93
CA GLU A 507 -6.76 9.86 -31.19
C GLU A 507 -8.25 10.11 -31.50
N GLN A 508 -8.91 9.17 -32.17
CA GLN A 508 -10.34 9.28 -32.50
C GLN A 508 -11.21 9.05 -31.27
N ILE A 509 -10.84 8.07 -30.42
CA ILE A 509 -11.48 7.84 -29.13
C ILE A 509 -11.41 9.12 -28.29
N GLU A 510 -10.24 9.75 -28.18
CA GLU A 510 -10.07 11.00 -27.42
C GLU A 510 -10.86 12.17 -28.04
N ALA A 511 -10.89 12.29 -29.36
CA ALA A 511 -11.65 13.34 -30.03
C ALA A 511 -13.17 13.25 -29.78
N ILE A 512 -13.69 12.03 -29.66
CA ILE A 512 -15.14 11.77 -29.51
C ILE A 512 -15.53 11.72 -28.03
N PHE A 513 -14.82 10.92 -27.24
CA PHE A 513 -15.16 10.60 -25.84
C PHE A 513 -14.34 11.38 -24.81
N LYS A 514 -13.40 12.24 -25.26
CA LYS A 514 -12.56 13.08 -24.40
C LYS A 514 -11.77 12.26 -23.37
N ASP A 515 -12.08 12.44 -22.09
CA ASP A 515 -11.48 11.74 -20.96
C ASP A 515 -12.15 10.39 -20.65
N GLN A 516 -13.12 9.97 -21.48
CA GLN A 516 -13.88 8.72 -21.34
C GLN A 516 -14.68 8.64 -20.03
N GLY A 517 -15.11 9.79 -19.50
CA GLY A 517 -15.86 9.84 -18.24
C GLY A 517 -14.99 9.84 -16.98
N GLY A 518 -13.66 9.93 -17.14
CA GLY A 518 -12.71 10.01 -16.03
C GLY A 518 -12.68 8.73 -15.19
N HIS A 519 -12.02 8.79 -14.04
CA HIS A 519 -11.90 7.67 -13.11
C HIS A 519 -12.89 7.75 -11.97
#